data_AF-A0A3D0DKQ7-F1
#
_entry.id   AF-A0A3D0DKQ7-F1
#
_cell.length_a   1.000
_cell.length_b   1.000
_cell.length_c   1.000
_cell.angle_alpha   90.00
_cell.angle_beta   90.00
_cell.angle_gamma   90.00
#
_symmetry.space_group_name_H-M   'P 1'
#
loop_
_entity.id
_entity.type
_entity.pdbx_description
1 polymer ?
#
loop_
_entity_poly.entity_id
_entity_poly.type
_entity_poly.pdbx_seq_one_letter_code
_entity_poly.pdbx_strand_id
1 'polypeptide(L)'
;MRHRQRIYRILSISVSVCLLIMCFLNQYSGVRHYSVYAEGNGDTRKEYEDEKTTAKAYEHTAELLSDEIKKINRKIAETTLAIENLTGEINVMDTEIEEAENLYYEYEDRVIIEKEKLNQVVSLMYETGAGSDEIAVILQSDDILKVLDRGEYLRDINDYYNDKISEYDDIVAEALEQESMLNNLRLEREEEIVTLEKKKEEMSAEIKELGSLMKEAQEKAEDAKELSNALAKKVAEMEAAERAALAARKYDGSGSNVDYSGNGTNYYYEDPYPYTPDELLLMAGIIEAEAGSVSYPGMVAVGSVVMNRVNSPDFGNTIAGVVYAPYQFEPAETGRLAMILAEGPADSCMGVAKEVLDGKRNVPNLYFKADWYAEEHGISGVNIGGNVFH
;
A
#
# COMPACT_ATOMS: atom_id res chain seq x y z
N MET A 1 -15.01 15.20 -22.32
CA MET A 1 -14.50 13.83 -22.59
C MET A 1 -13.39 13.34 -21.63
N ARG A 2 -12.75 14.18 -20.79
CA ARG A 2 -11.69 13.74 -19.84
C ARG A 2 -12.19 13.20 -18.48
N HIS A 3 -13.47 13.37 -18.14
CA HIS A 3 -14.02 12.95 -16.84
C HIS A 3 -14.36 11.45 -16.70
N ARG A 4 -14.56 10.73 -17.81
CA ARG A 4 -14.99 9.32 -17.77
C ARG A 4 -13.87 8.31 -17.50
N GLN A 5 -12.60 8.69 -17.65
CA GLN A 5 -11.47 7.75 -17.47
C GLN A 5 -10.94 7.64 -16.03
N ARG A 6 -11.33 8.54 -15.11
CA ARG A 6 -10.93 8.44 -13.68
C ARG A 6 -11.90 7.59 -12.84
N ILE A 7 -13.18 7.56 -13.21
CA ILE A 7 -14.26 6.84 -12.48
C ILE A 7 -14.05 5.31 -12.54
N TYR A 8 -13.52 4.77 -13.63
CA TYR A 8 -13.26 3.32 -13.75
C TYR A 8 -12.05 2.83 -12.96
N ARG A 9 -11.09 3.69 -12.60
CA ARG A 9 -9.89 3.25 -11.87
C ARG A 9 -10.11 3.08 -10.37
N ILE A 10 -11.07 3.79 -9.77
CA ILE A 10 -11.31 3.76 -8.32
C ILE A 10 -12.31 2.64 -7.96
N LEU A 11 -13.38 2.48 -8.75
CA LEU A 11 -14.34 1.37 -8.60
C LEU A 11 -13.71 0.00 -8.89
N SER A 12 -12.75 -0.08 -9.80
CA SER A 12 -12.06 -1.33 -10.15
C SER A 12 -11.22 -1.91 -9.00
N ILE A 13 -10.75 -1.09 -8.06
CA ILE A 13 -9.79 -1.53 -7.04
C ILE A 13 -10.51 -1.97 -5.76
N SER A 14 -11.63 -1.33 -5.38
CA SER A 14 -12.50 -1.79 -4.28
C SER A 14 -12.99 -3.23 -4.52
N VAL A 15 -13.39 -3.53 -5.76
CA VAL A 15 -13.79 -4.88 -6.17
C VAL A 15 -12.61 -5.86 -6.14
N SER A 16 -11.39 -5.44 -6.50
CA SER A 16 -10.20 -6.29 -6.44
C SER A 16 -9.74 -6.62 -5.01
N VAL A 17 -9.83 -5.67 -4.08
CA VAL A 17 -9.51 -5.89 -2.66
C VAL A 17 -10.56 -6.78 -1.99
N CYS A 18 -11.85 -6.55 -2.26
CA CYS A 18 -12.94 -7.44 -1.83
C CYS A 18 -12.80 -8.86 -2.41
N LEU A 19 -12.41 -9.00 -3.69
CA LEU A 19 -12.19 -10.31 -4.31
C LEU A 19 -10.98 -11.04 -3.72
N LEU A 20 -9.88 -10.33 -3.41
CA LEU A 20 -8.72 -10.93 -2.75
C LEU A 20 -9.07 -11.41 -1.34
N ILE A 21 -9.72 -10.56 -0.53
CA ILE A 21 -10.16 -10.93 0.82
C ILE A 21 -11.16 -12.10 0.76
N MET A 22 -12.11 -12.11 -0.19
CA MET A 22 -13.04 -13.24 -0.36
C MET A 22 -12.38 -14.53 -0.88
N CYS A 23 -11.40 -14.44 -1.77
CA CYS A 23 -10.62 -15.59 -2.25
C CYS A 23 -9.77 -16.20 -1.12
N PHE A 24 -9.16 -15.37 -0.27
CA PHE A 24 -8.38 -15.83 0.89
C PHE A 24 -9.28 -16.37 2.03
N LEU A 25 -10.46 -15.79 2.23
CA LEU A 25 -11.49 -16.31 3.16
C LEU A 25 -11.91 -17.74 2.82
N ASN A 26 -11.97 -18.08 1.53
CA ASN A 26 -12.32 -19.42 1.07
C ASN A 26 -11.17 -20.44 1.24
N GLN A 27 -9.93 -19.97 1.44
CA GLN A 27 -8.77 -20.79 1.84
C GLN A 27 -8.73 -21.03 3.36
N TYR A 28 -9.19 -20.06 4.16
CA TYR A 28 -9.26 -20.15 5.62
C TYR A 28 -10.24 -21.22 6.12
N SER A 29 -11.34 -21.46 5.40
CA SER A 29 -12.31 -22.53 5.70
C SER A 29 -11.80 -23.94 5.38
N GLY A 30 -10.68 -24.07 4.65
CA GLY A 30 -10.06 -25.34 4.27
C GLY A 30 -9.08 -25.91 5.29
N VAL A 31 -8.66 -25.14 6.29
CA VAL A 31 -7.73 -25.61 7.33
C VAL A 31 -8.52 -26.38 8.38
N ARG A 32 -8.55 -27.70 8.21
CA ARG A 32 -9.21 -28.65 9.12
C ARG A 32 -8.73 -28.43 10.56
N HIS A 33 -9.68 -28.14 11.45
CA HIS A 33 -9.54 -28.33 12.89
C HIS A 33 -9.17 -29.81 13.14
N TYR A 34 -7.89 -30.12 13.40
CA TYR A 34 -7.51 -31.46 13.84
C TYR A 34 -7.60 -31.51 15.37
N SER A 35 -8.47 -32.39 15.85
CA SER A 35 -8.70 -32.64 17.27
C SER A 35 -7.44 -33.16 17.94
N VAL A 36 -7.12 -32.56 19.09
CA VAL A 36 -6.30 -33.18 20.11
C VAL A 36 -6.89 -34.56 20.42
N TYR A 37 -6.04 -35.61 20.51
CA TYR A 37 -6.31 -37.04 20.69
C TYR A 37 -6.43 -37.90 19.42
N ALA A 38 -5.34 -38.59 19.05
CA ALA A 38 -5.39 -39.84 18.30
C ALA A 38 -4.20 -40.75 18.65
N GLU A 39 -4.50 -42.01 18.95
CA GLU A 39 -3.56 -43.11 19.19
C GLU A 39 -2.85 -43.54 17.88
N GLY A 40 -1.53 -43.75 17.94
CA GLY A 40 -0.78 -44.79 17.22
C GLY A 40 -0.70 -44.80 15.67
N ASN A 41 0.56 -44.80 15.17
CA ASN A 41 1.04 -45.09 13.81
C ASN A 41 0.84 -44.04 12.69
N GLY A 42 1.81 -43.13 12.53
CA GLY A 42 1.97 -42.28 11.35
C GLY A 42 3.13 -41.30 11.52
N ASP A 43 3.92 -41.09 10.48
CA ASP A 43 5.19 -40.36 10.46
C ASP A 43 5.13 -38.94 11.08
N THR A 44 5.64 -38.78 12.31
CA THR A 44 5.70 -37.51 13.06
C THR A 44 6.45 -36.40 12.32
N ARG A 45 7.32 -36.76 11.37
CA ARG A 45 8.07 -35.82 10.53
C ARG A 45 7.19 -35.12 9.50
N LYS A 46 6.16 -35.80 9.00
CA LYS A 46 5.20 -35.23 8.05
C LYS A 46 4.29 -34.20 8.72
N GLU A 47 3.79 -34.52 9.92
CA GLU A 47 2.99 -33.59 10.73
C GLU A 47 3.80 -32.32 11.09
N TYR A 48 5.09 -32.48 11.41
CA TYR A 48 6.01 -31.36 11.65
C TYR A 48 6.17 -30.43 10.42
N GLU A 49 6.42 -30.98 9.23
CA GLU A 49 6.57 -30.17 8.02
C GLU A 49 5.26 -29.50 7.59
N ASP A 50 4.13 -30.17 7.79
CA ASP A 50 2.79 -29.60 7.57
C ASP A 50 2.52 -28.42 8.55
N GLU A 51 2.88 -28.54 9.83
CA GLU A 51 2.76 -27.45 10.81
C GLU A 51 3.72 -26.28 10.52
N LYS A 52 4.94 -26.56 10.04
CA LYS A 52 5.93 -25.54 9.68
C LYS A 52 5.54 -24.76 8.42
N THR A 53 5.04 -25.45 7.40
CA THR A 53 4.57 -24.80 6.17
C THR A 53 3.32 -23.97 6.42
N THR A 54 2.40 -24.44 7.27
CA THR A 54 1.21 -23.67 7.66
C THR A 54 1.57 -22.44 8.50
N ALA A 55 2.53 -22.52 9.42
CA ALA A 55 2.99 -21.36 10.19
C ALA A 55 3.52 -20.23 9.28
N LYS A 56 4.35 -20.57 8.30
CA LYS A 56 4.89 -19.62 7.29
C LYS A 56 3.80 -19.05 6.40
N ALA A 57 2.80 -19.86 6.03
CA ALA A 57 1.67 -19.38 5.24
C ALA A 57 0.86 -18.33 6.02
N TYR A 58 0.61 -18.54 7.31
CA TYR A 58 -0.09 -17.58 8.17
C TYR A 58 0.73 -16.31 8.49
N GLU A 59 2.05 -16.43 8.56
CA GLU A 59 2.94 -15.27 8.68
C GLU A 59 2.83 -14.37 7.44
N HIS A 60 2.95 -14.98 6.26
CA HIS A 60 2.84 -14.26 4.98
C HIS A 60 1.45 -13.63 4.78
N THR A 61 0.36 -14.28 5.21
CA THR A 61 -0.97 -13.66 5.13
C THR A 61 -1.11 -12.45 6.06
N ALA A 62 -0.52 -12.50 7.26
CA ALA A 62 -0.50 -11.34 8.16
C ALA A 62 0.29 -10.16 7.56
N GLU A 63 1.40 -10.43 6.86
CA GLU A 63 2.18 -9.41 6.15
C GLU A 63 1.39 -8.77 5.00
N LEU A 64 0.74 -9.58 4.16
CA LEU A 64 -0.10 -9.09 3.06
C LEU A 64 -1.24 -8.19 3.57
N LEU A 65 -1.94 -8.62 4.62
CA LEU A 65 -3.01 -7.82 5.23
C LEU A 65 -2.47 -6.52 5.84
N SER A 66 -1.28 -6.55 6.45
CA SER A 66 -0.61 -5.34 6.95
C SER A 66 -0.33 -4.34 5.81
N ASP A 67 0.12 -4.82 4.66
CA ASP A 67 0.37 -3.97 3.49
C ASP A 67 -0.92 -3.41 2.86
N GLU A 68 -2.02 -4.16 2.89
CA GLU A 68 -3.34 -3.66 2.50
C GLU A 68 -3.84 -2.56 3.44
N ILE A 69 -3.68 -2.72 4.76
CA ILE A 69 -4.01 -1.69 5.76
C ILE A 69 -3.23 -0.39 5.47
N LYS A 70 -1.93 -0.49 5.12
CA LYS A 70 -1.13 0.69 4.73
C LYS A 70 -1.65 1.36 3.46
N LYS A 71 -2.15 0.58 2.49
CA LYS A 71 -2.77 1.14 1.27
C LYS A 71 -4.10 1.85 1.59
N ILE A 72 -4.94 1.24 2.43
CA ILE A 72 -6.21 1.85 2.86
C ILE A 72 -5.95 3.16 3.61
N ASN A 73 -5.00 3.18 4.56
CA ASN A 73 -4.63 4.39 5.30
C ASN A 73 -4.18 5.53 4.40
N ARG A 74 -3.35 5.26 3.38
CA ARG A 74 -2.94 6.27 2.40
C ARG A 74 -4.15 6.84 1.65
N LYS A 75 -5.07 5.98 1.23
CA LYS A 75 -6.27 6.40 0.49
C LYS A 75 -7.22 7.22 1.35
N ILE A 76 -7.40 6.86 2.63
CA ILE A 76 -8.16 7.68 3.59
C ILE A 76 -7.52 9.07 3.70
N ALA A 77 -6.19 9.15 3.88
CA ALA A 77 -5.50 10.43 3.97
C ALA A 77 -5.65 11.30 2.71
N GLU A 78 -5.48 10.71 1.52
CA GLU A 78 -5.69 11.38 0.24
C GLU A 78 -7.13 11.90 0.09
N THR A 79 -8.12 11.12 0.50
CA THR A 79 -9.54 11.49 0.42
C THR A 79 -9.88 12.61 1.40
N THR A 80 -9.31 12.57 2.62
CA THR A 80 -9.46 13.64 3.62
C THR A 80 -8.89 14.96 3.10
N LEU A 81 -7.68 14.95 2.52
CA LEU A 81 -7.08 16.15 1.92
C LEU A 81 -7.95 16.73 0.79
N ALA A 82 -8.58 15.87 0.00
CA ALA A 82 -9.48 16.33 -1.05
C ALA A 82 -10.78 16.94 -0.49
N ILE A 83 -11.32 16.43 0.62
CA ILE A 83 -12.44 17.07 1.34
C ILE A 83 -12.04 18.45 1.89
N GLU A 84 -10.82 18.59 2.42
CA GLU A 84 -10.28 19.88 2.89
C GLU A 84 -10.18 20.89 1.75
N ASN A 85 -9.67 20.48 0.59
CA ASN A 85 -9.62 21.33 -0.60
C ASN A 85 -11.02 21.80 -1.05
N LEU A 86 -12.00 20.88 -1.11
CA LEU A 86 -13.38 21.23 -1.44
C LEU A 86 -14.00 22.19 -0.42
N THR A 87 -13.67 22.04 0.86
CA THR A 87 -14.10 22.96 1.91
C THR A 87 -13.46 24.36 1.72
N GLY A 88 -12.21 24.40 1.29
CA GLY A 88 -11.54 25.64 0.89
C GLY A 88 -12.22 26.32 -0.29
N GLU A 89 -12.60 25.56 -1.33
CA GLU A 89 -13.35 26.09 -2.48
C GLU A 89 -14.68 26.73 -2.06
N ILE A 90 -15.45 26.05 -1.20
CA ILE A 90 -16.71 26.58 -0.66
C ILE A 90 -16.48 27.90 0.11
N ASN A 91 -15.45 27.96 0.97
CA ASN A 91 -15.16 29.18 1.72
C ASN A 91 -14.75 30.36 0.83
N VAL A 92 -14.06 30.10 -0.29
CA VAL A 92 -13.72 31.15 -1.27
C VAL A 92 -14.99 31.68 -1.92
N MET A 93 -15.91 30.81 -2.34
CA MET A 93 -17.19 31.22 -2.90
C MET A 93 -18.03 32.05 -1.91
N ASP A 94 -17.98 31.72 -0.61
CA ASP A 94 -18.67 32.49 0.43
C ASP A 94 -18.08 33.88 0.59
N THR A 95 -16.75 33.99 0.50
CA THR A 95 -16.04 35.27 0.54
C THR A 95 -16.38 36.13 -0.68
N GLU A 96 -16.43 35.55 -1.88
CA GLU A 96 -16.80 36.27 -3.11
C GLU A 96 -18.22 36.83 -3.05
N ILE A 97 -19.18 36.09 -2.47
CA ILE A 97 -20.54 36.58 -2.24
C ILE A 97 -20.54 37.72 -1.21
N GLU A 98 -19.83 37.58 -0.09
CA GLU A 98 -19.75 38.62 0.93
C GLU A 98 -19.16 39.93 0.36
N GLU A 99 -18.12 39.84 -0.46
CA GLU A 99 -17.55 41.00 -1.16
C GLU A 99 -18.54 41.64 -2.12
N ALA A 100 -19.30 40.84 -2.89
CA ALA A 100 -20.33 41.35 -3.80
C ALA A 100 -21.52 41.99 -3.06
N GLU A 101 -21.93 41.43 -1.91
CA GLU A 101 -22.97 42.00 -1.04
C GLU A 101 -22.55 43.34 -0.46
N ASN A 102 -21.32 43.45 0.03
CA ASN A 102 -20.77 44.70 0.54
C ASN A 102 -20.76 45.79 -0.54
N LEU A 103 -20.35 45.44 -1.76
CA LEU A 103 -20.39 46.38 -2.89
C LEU A 103 -21.83 46.83 -3.20
N TYR A 104 -22.80 45.90 -3.21
CA TYR A 104 -24.21 46.24 -3.41
C TYR A 104 -24.73 47.20 -2.34
N TYR A 105 -24.39 47.01 -1.06
CA TYR A 105 -24.79 47.94 0.01
C TYR A 105 -24.21 49.35 -0.18
N GLU A 106 -23.01 49.51 -0.73
CA GLU A 106 -22.46 50.84 -1.07
C GLU A 106 -23.30 51.55 -2.14
N TYR A 107 -23.85 50.82 -3.12
CA TYR A 107 -24.77 51.38 -4.11
C TYR A 107 -26.13 51.72 -3.50
N GLU A 108 -26.68 50.85 -2.66
CA GLU A 108 -27.94 51.09 -1.95
C GLU A 108 -27.87 52.34 -1.06
N ASP A 109 -26.79 52.50 -0.30
CA ASP A 109 -26.53 53.69 0.52
C ASP A 109 -26.44 54.95 -0.35
N ARG A 110 -25.77 54.87 -1.51
CA ARG A 110 -25.67 56.00 -2.45
C ARG A 110 -27.06 56.43 -2.94
N VAL A 111 -27.93 55.47 -3.30
CA VAL A 111 -29.32 55.75 -3.69
C VAL A 111 -30.05 56.49 -2.58
N ILE A 112 -29.95 56.01 -1.33
CA ILE A 112 -30.61 56.63 -0.17
C ILE A 112 -30.12 58.06 0.04
N ILE A 113 -28.80 58.27 0.03
CA ILE A 113 -28.17 59.58 0.26
C ILE A 113 -28.58 60.59 -0.81
N GLU A 114 -28.54 60.21 -2.10
CA GLU A 114 -28.90 61.14 -3.19
C GLU A 114 -30.41 61.45 -3.19
N LYS A 115 -31.26 60.46 -2.87
CA LYS A 115 -32.69 60.69 -2.67
C LYS A 115 -32.96 61.70 -1.56
N GLU A 116 -32.25 61.60 -0.45
CA GLU A 116 -32.41 62.54 0.68
C GLU A 116 -31.98 63.96 0.30
N LYS A 117 -30.87 64.11 -0.44
CA LYS A 117 -30.44 65.41 -0.98
C LYS A 117 -31.50 66.00 -1.92
N LEU A 118 -32.06 65.20 -2.83
CA LEU A 118 -33.15 65.64 -3.71
C LEU A 118 -34.37 66.10 -2.90
N ASN A 119 -34.76 65.37 -1.86
CA ASN A 119 -35.87 65.74 -0.97
C ASN A 119 -35.60 67.05 -0.23
N GLN A 120 -34.37 67.29 0.24
CA GLN A 120 -33.99 68.55 0.88
C GLN A 120 -34.08 69.73 -0.07
N VAL A 121 -33.66 69.55 -1.33
CA VAL A 121 -33.82 70.59 -2.37
C VAL A 121 -35.29 70.90 -2.58
N VAL A 122 -36.16 69.89 -2.71
CA VAL A 122 -37.62 70.07 -2.82
C VAL A 122 -38.17 70.81 -1.59
N SER A 123 -37.81 70.40 -0.38
CA SER A 123 -38.25 71.08 0.86
C SER A 123 -37.82 72.53 0.88
N LEU A 124 -36.56 72.82 0.54
CA LEU A 124 -36.04 74.18 0.44
C LEU A 124 -36.79 74.99 -0.62
N MET A 125 -37.14 74.42 -1.78
CA MET A 125 -37.97 75.14 -2.77
C MET A 125 -39.33 75.54 -2.19
N TYR A 126 -39.99 74.66 -1.44
CA TYR A 126 -41.25 74.97 -0.76
C TYR A 126 -41.08 75.96 0.40
N GLU A 127 -39.95 75.92 1.12
CA GLU A 127 -39.67 76.79 2.27
C GLU A 127 -39.13 78.18 1.89
N THR A 128 -38.34 78.29 0.81
CA THR A 128 -37.66 79.54 0.38
C THR A 128 -38.39 80.31 -0.72
N GLY A 129 -39.47 79.76 -1.28
CA GLY A 129 -40.21 80.42 -2.35
C GLY A 129 -41.70 80.11 -2.40
N ALA A 130 -42.48 81.03 -1.79
CA ALA A 130 -43.81 81.42 -2.22
C ALA A 130 -44.91 80.35 -2.23
N GLY A 131 -45.75 80.38 -1.18
CA GLY A 131 -47.17 80.15 -1.41
C GLY A 131 -47.62 81.00 -2.62
N SER A 132 -48.62 80.52 -3.36
CA SER A 132 -49.19 81.16 -4.56
C SER A 132 -49.32 82.69 -4.50
N ASP A 133 -49.40 83.24 -3.29
CA ASP A 133 -49.56 84.65 -2.98
C ASP A 133 -48.28 85.51 -3.16
N GLU A 134 -47.07 84.97 -2.97
CA GLU A 134 -45.82 85.75 -3.13
C GLU A 134 -45.39 85.91 -4.60
N ILE A 135 -45.62 84.90 -5.44
CA ILE A 135 -45.42 85.00 -6.91
C ILE A 135 -46.35 86.08 -7.49
N ALA A 136 -47.59 86.15 -6.99
CA ALA A 136 -48.56 87.16 -7.39
C ALA A 136 -48.16 88.58 -6.93
N VAL A 137 -47.62 88.72 -5.71
CA VAL A 137 -47.13 90.00 -5.17
C VAL A 137 -45.87 90.50 -5.91
N ILE A 138 -45.00 89.60 -6.36
CA ILE A 138 -43.77 89.95 -7.10
C ILE A 138 -44.06 90.28 -8.58
N LEU A 139 -44.96 89.55 -9.24
CA LEU A 139 -45.44 89.89 -10.60
C LEU A 139 -46.18 91.24 -10.65
N GLN A 140 -46.70 91.70 -9.51
CA GLN A 140 -47.27 93.03 -9.33
C GLN A 140 -46.26 94.10 -8.90
N SER A 141 -44.98 93.75 -8.70
CA SER A 141 -43.96 94.72 -8.31
C SER A 141 -43.51 95.56 -9.52
N ASP A 142 -43.42 96.88 -9.35
CA ASP A 142 -43.05 97.84 -10.42
C ASP A 142 -41.56 97.77 -10.84
N ASP A 143 -40.77 96.83 -10.30
CA ASP A 143 -39.31 96.72 -10.47
C ASP A 143 -38.95 95.49 -11.32
N ILE A 144 -38.84 95.71 -12.63
CA ILE A 144 -38.68 94.66 -13.64
C ILE A 144 -37.39 93.84 -13.49
N LEU A 145 -36.36 94.39 -12.84
CA LEU A 145 -35.09 93.71 -12.57
C LEU A 145 -35.26 92.63 -11.49
N LYS A 146 -36.08 92.88 -10.46
CA LYS A 146 -36.39 91.88 -9.42
C LYS A 146 -37.24 90.73 -9.95
N VAL A 147 -38.10 91.01 -10.93
CA VAL A 147 -38.90 89.99 -11.63
C VAL A 147 -38.00 89.13 -12.54
N LEU A 148 -37.02 89.74 -13.22
CA LEU A 148 -36.07 89.04 -14.08
C LEU A 148 -35.12 88.14 -13.26
N ASP A 149 -34.46 88.70 -12.23
CA ASP A 149 -33.50 87.97 -11.39
C ASP A 149 -34.14 86.74 -10.71
N ARG A 150 -35.42 86.83 -10.34
CA ARG A 150 -36.15 85.72 -9.70
C ARG A 150 -36.67 84.69 -10.71
N GLY A 151 -36.95 85.11 -11.95
CA GLY A 151 -37.31 84.21 -13.05
C GLY A 151 -36.11 83.40 -13.56
N GLU A 152 -34.93 84.01 -13.62
CA GLU A 152 -33.66 83.31 -13.87
C GLU A 152 -33.33 82.36 -12.72
N TYR A 153 -33.46 82.78 -11.46
CA TYR A 153 -33.25 81.93 -10.28
C TYR A 153 -34.14 80.67 -10.27
N LEU A 154 -35.43 80.79 -10.58
CA LEU A 154 -36.32 79.62 -10.67
C LEU A 154 -35.95 78.67 -11.81
N ARG A 155 -35.46 79.23 -12.93
CA ARG A 155 -35.01 78.43 -14.07
C ARG A 155 -33.74 77.66 -13.72
N ASP A 156 -32.75 78.31 -13.13
CA ASP A 156 -31.48 77.70 -12.71
C ASP A 156 -31.70 76.57 -11.69
N ILE A 157 -32.63 76.76 -10.75
CA ILE A 157 -33.02 75.73 -9.79
C ILE A 157 -33.69 74.53 -10.48
N ASN A 158 -34.60 74.79 -11.41
CA ASN A 158 -35.29 73.73 -12.14
C ASN A 158 -34.31 72.94 -13.03
N ASP A 159 -33.39 73.62 -13.71
CA ASP A 159 -32.36 72.98 -14.52
C ASP A 159 -31.42 72.13 -13.63
N TYR A 160 -30.95 72.68 -12.50
CA TYR A 160 -30.18 71.93 -11.50
C TYR A 160 -30.92 70.69 -10.97
N TYR A 161 -32.22 70.81 -10.67
CA TYR A 161 -33.01 69.70 -10.15
C TYR A 161 -33.23 68.60 -11.19
N ASN A 162 -33.49 68.96 -12.45
CA ASN A 162 -33.60 67.99 -13.54
C ASN A 162 -32.27 67.26 -13.79
N ASP A 163 -31.14 67.97 -13.73
CA ASP A 163 -29.81 67.35 -13.81
C ASP A 163 -29.58 66.36 -12.67
N LYS A 164 -29.95 66.72 -11.42
CA LYS A 164 -29.82 65.82 -10.26
C LYS A 164 -30.77 64.64 -10.27
N ILE A 165 -31.97 64.78 -10.84
CA ILE A 165 -32.84 63.63 -11.10
C ILE A 165 -32.19 62.69 -12.09
N SER A 166 -31.60 63.20 -13.18
CA SER A 166 -30.91 62.36 -14.16
C SER A 166 -29.75 61.59 -13.51
N GLU A 167 -28.91 62.26 -12.71
CA GLU A 167 -27.84 61.60 -11.97
C GLU A 167 -28.37 60.54 -10.99
N TYR A 168 -29.49 60.81 -10.32
CA TYR A 168 -30.13 59.86 -9.41
C TYR A 168 -30.69 58.64 -10.16
N ASP A 169 -31.34 58.85 -11.30
CA ASP A 169 -31.85 57.77 -12.16
C ASP A 169 -30.71 56.86 -12.64
N ASP A 170 -29.55 57.44 -13.01
CA ASP A 170 -28.35 56.69 -13.38
C ASP A 170 -27.83 55.84 -12.20
N ILE A 171 -27.75 56.41 -10.99
CA ILE A 171 -27.33 55.68 -9.78
C ILE A 171 -28.30 54.54 -9.45
N VAL A 172 -29.60 54.76 -9.60
CA VAL A 172 -30.61 53.71 -9.39
C VAL A 172 -30.45 52.60 -10.44
N ALA A 173 -30.17 52.95 -11.70
CA ALA A 173 -29.93 51.97 -12.75
C ALA A 173 -28.67 51.11 -12.45
N GLU A 174 -27.58 51.74 -12.00
CA GLU A 174 -26.36 51.04 -11.56
C GLU A 174 -26.66 50.07 -10.39
N ALA A 175 -27.40 50.53 -9.38
CA ALA A 175 -27.76 49.70 -8.23
C ALA A 175 -28.60 48.47 -8.62
N LEU A 176 -29.56 48.63 -9.54
CA LEU A 176 -30.37 47.53 -10.07
C LEU A 176 -29.53 46.51 -10.87
N GLU A 177 -28.53 46.98 -11.62
CA GLU A 177 -27.60 46.10 -12.32
C GLU A 177 -26.77 45.27 -11.33
N GLN A 178 -26.23 45.89 -10.29
CA GLN A 178 -25.49 45.19 -9.23
C GLN A 178 -26.37 44.21 -8.47
N GLU A 179 -27.62 44.56 -8.17
CA GLU A 179 -28.59 43.65 -7.55
C GLU A 179 -28.81 42.40 -8.42
N SER A 180 -28.98 42.59 -9.74
CA SER A 180 -29.14 41.48 -10.68
C SER A 180 -27.89 40.60 -10.76
N MET A 181 -26.69 41.20 -10.77
CA MET A 181 -25.43 40.46 -10.79
C MET A 181 -25.26 39.64 -9.51
N LEU A 182 -25.50 40.24 -8.34
CA LEU A 182 -25.44 39.57 -7.05
C LEU A 182 -26.44 38.41 -6.97
N ASN A 183 -27.68 38.59 -7.44
CA ASN A 183 -28.67 37.52 -7.44
C ASN A 183 -28.29 36.35 -8.35
N ASN A 184 -27.73 36.62 -9.54
CA ASN A 184 -27.22 35.57 -10.42
C ASN A 184 -26.04 34.82 -9.77
N LEU A 185 -25.11 35.56 -9.17
CA LEU A 185 -23.95 34.98 -8.47
C LEU A 185 -24.39 34.09 -7.29
N ARG A 186 -25.39 34.53 -6.51
CA ARG A 186 -26.00 33.73 -5.42
C ARG A 186 -26.60 32.42 -5.96
N LEU A 187 -27.32 32.46 -7.07
CA LEU A 187 -27.91 31.27 -7.68
C LEU A 187 -26.86 30.28 -8.18
N GLU A 188 -25.84 30.77 -8.88
CA GLU A 188 -24.72 29.94 -9.36
C GLU A 188 -23.96 29.29 -8.19
N ARG A 189 -23.67 30.08 -7.13
CA ARG A 189 -23.02 29.60 -5.90
C ARG A 189 -23.86 28.55 -5.19
N GLU A 190 -25.17 28.73 -5.11
CA GLU A 190 -26.06 27.76 -4.46
C GLU A 190 -26.14 26.44 -5.22
N GLU A 191 -26.19 26.47 -6.56
CA GLU A 191 -26.12 25.25 -7.37
C GLU A 191 -24.77 24.54 -7.16
N GLU A 192 -23.65 25.27 -7.23
CA GLU A 192 -22.33 24.69 -7.13
C GLU A 192 -22.05 24.12 -5.73
N ILE A 193 -22.41 24.82 -4.65
CA ILE A 193 -22.26 24.30 -3.27
C ILE A 193 -23.04 23.02 -3.05
N VAL A 194 -24.27 22.90 -3.58
CA VAL A 194 -25.02 21.65 -3.51
C VAL A 194 -24.23 20.51 -4.17
N THR A 195 -23.55 20.77 -5.29
CA THR A 195 -22.71 19.75 -5.93
C THR A 195 -21.45 19.41 -5.13
N LEU A 196 -20.80 20.41 -4.51
CA LEU A 196 -19.57 20.22 -3.75
C LEU A 196 -19.85 19.50 -2.42
N GLU A 197 -20.92 19.88 -1.72
CA GLU A 197 -21.36 19.19 -0.50
C GLU A 197 -21.76 17.74 -0.79
N LYS A 198 -22.48 17.48 -1.89
CA LYS A 198 -22.77 16.10 -2.30
C LYS A 198 -21.50 15.27 -2.53
N LYS A 199 -20.47 15.84 -3.17
CA LYS A 199 -19.19 15.16 -3.36
C LYS A 199 -18.51 14.89 -2.01
N LYS A 200 -18.53 15.85 -1.08
CA LYS A 200 -17.99 15.67 0.28
C LYS A 200 -18.72 14.55 1.03
N GLU A 201 -20.03 14.47 0.94
CA GLU A 201 -20.83 13.38 1.52
C GLU A 201 -20.46 12.02 0.93
N GLU A 202 -20.35 11.91 -0.40
CA GLU A 202 -19.95 10.69 -1.09
C GLU A 202 -18.54 10.23 -0.65
N MET A 203 -17.60 11.17 -0.55
CA MET A 203 -16.22 10.90 -0.10
C MET A 203 -16.16 10.53 1.38
N SER A 204 -16.97 11.16 2.23
CA SER A 204 -17.09 10.82 3.65
C SER A 204 -17.66 9.40 3.85
N ALA A 205 -18.64 9.02 3.02
CA ALA A 205 -19.16 7.66 2.99
C ALA A 205 -18.08 6.65 2.55
N GLU A 206 -17.26 6.98 1.54
CA GLU A 206 -16.14 6.13 1.12
C GLU A 206 -15.10 5.96 2.25
N ILE A 207 -14.74 7.03 2.96
CA ILE A 207 -13.84 6.94 4.13
C ILE A 207 -14.41 6.00 5.20
N LYS A 208 -15.73 6.06 5.46
CA LYS A 208 -16.39 5.18 6.42
C LYS A 208 -16.33 3.71 6.00
N GLU A 209 -16.57 3.42 4.73
CA GLU A 209 -16.47 2.07 4.17
C GLU A 209 -15.03 1.54 4.26
N LEU A 210 -14.05 2.36 3.85
CA LEU A 210 -12.63 2.04 3.97
C LEU A 210 -12.21 1.79 5.42
N GLY A 211 -12.72 2.59 6.37
CA GLY A 211 -12.48 2.38 7.80
C GLY A 211 -13.03 1.06 8.31
N SER A 212 -14.21 0.63 7.84
CA SER A 212 -14.77 -0.68 8.17
C SER A 212 -13.91 -1.83 7.62
N LEU A 213 -13.49 -1.73 6.36
CA LEU A 213 -12.61 -2.72 5.73
C LEU A 213 -11.25 -2.80 6.42
N MET A 214 -10.69 -1.65 6.82
CA MET A 214 -9.43 -1.60 7.55
C MET A 214 -9.54 -2.32 8.89
N LYS A 215 -10.65 -2.11 9.62
CA LYS A 215 -10.88 -2.79 10.89
C LYS A 215 -10.97 -4.30 10.72
N GLU A 216 -11.72 -4.77 9.72
CA GLU A 216 -11.83 -6.21 9.42
C GLU A 216 -10.49 -6.82 9.01
N ALA A 217 -9.71 -6.12 8.18
CA ALA A 217 -8.37 -6.55 7.79
C ALA A 217 -7.42 -6.61 8.98
N GLN A 218 -7.54 -5.68 9.93
CA GLN A 218 -6.74 -5.65 11.15
C GLN A 218 -7.04 -6.82 12.08
N GLU A 219 -8.33 -7.11 12.33
CA GLU A 219 -8.76 -8.27 13.11
C GLU A 219 -8.21 -9.57 12.52
N LYS A 220 -8.32 -9.76 11.19
CA LYS A 220 -7.78 -10.94 10.50
C LYS A 220 -6.26 -11.03 10.52
N ALA A 221 -5.56 -9.90 10.44
CA ALA A 221 -4.11 -9.86 10.50
C ALA A 221 -3.61 -10.27 11.89
N GLU A 222 -4.29 -9.83 12.95
CA GLU A 222 -4.01 -10.24 14.33
C GLU A 222 -4.26 -11.73 14.51
N ASP A 223 -5.42 -12.25 14.09
CA ASP A 223 -5.74 -13.68 14.15
C ASP A 223 -4.70 -14.55 13.43
N ALA A 224 -4.32 -14.17 12.19
CA ALA A 224 -3.32 -14.89 11.41
C ALA A 224 -1.94 -14.88 12.09
N LYS A 225 -1.55 -13.73 12.66
CA LYS A 225 -0.28 -13.60 13.39
C LYS A 225 -0.27 -14.42 14.67
N GLU A 226 -1.36 -14.44 15.43
CA GLU A 226 -1.48 -15.29 16.62
C GLU A 226 -1.37 -16.77 16.28
N LEU A 227 -2.04 -17.21 15.21
CA LEU A 227 -1.99 -18.60 14.76
C LEU A 227 -0.61 -18.99 14.25
N SER A 228 0.04 -18.12 13.46
CA SER A 228 1.42 -18.31 13.02
C SER A 228 2.38 -18.48 14.21
N ASN A 229 2.29 -17.59 15.21
CA ASN A 229 3.12 -17.67 16.42
C ASN A 229 2.88 -18.95 17.21
N ALA A 230 1.62 -19.38 17.34
CA ALA A 230 1.27 -20.62 18.04
C ALA A 230 1.84 -21.86 17.34
N LEU A 231 1.76 -21.92 16.01
CA LEU A 231 2.32 -23.00 15.21
C LEU A 231 3.86 -22.97 15.23
N ALA A 232 4.47 -21.80 15.07
CA ALA A 232 5.93 -21.64 15.16
C ALA A 232 6.47 -22.09 16.52
N LYS A 233 5.73 -21.82 17.61
CA LYS A 233 6.07 -22.31 18.95
C LYS A 233 6.03 -23.84 19.03
N LYS A 234 4.98 -24.48 18.51
CA LYS A 234 4.89 -25.95 18.45
C LYS A 234 6.03 -26.55 17.63
N VAL A 235 6.34 -25.97 16.48
CA VAL A 235 7.46 -26.38 15.62
C VAL A 235 8.79 -26.30 16.39
N ALA A 236 9.04 -25.20 17.10
CA ALA A 236 10.26 -25.05 17.91
C ALA A 236 10.34 -26.06 19.08
N GLU A 237 9.21 -26.36 19.73
CA GLU A 237 9.13 -27.38 20.79
C GLU A 237 9.43 -28.78 20.24
N MET A 238 8.90 -29.12 19.05
CA MET A 238 9.20 -30.37 18.35
C MET A 238 10.69 -30.48 17.96
N GLU A 239 11.28 -29.41 17.38
CA GLU A 239 12.71 -29.38 17.04
C GLU A 239 13.62 -29.53 18.26
N ALA A 240 13.23 -28.96 19.40
CA ALA A 240 13.99 -29.08 20.64
C ALA A 240 13.92 -30.50 21.19
N ALA A 241 12.75 -31.14 21.13
CA ALA A 241 12.55 -32.52 21.55
C ALA A 241 13.35 -33.51 20.69
N GLU A 242 13.37 -33.32 19.36
CA GLU A 242 14.15 -34.14 18.43
C GLU A 242 15.66 -33.98 18.67
N ARG A 243 16.15 -32.73 18.83
CA ARG A 243 17.55 -32.46 19.18
C ARG A 243 17.97 -33.13 20.48
N ALA A 244 17.11 -33.09 21.50
CA ALA A 244 17.36 -33.77 22.78
C ALA A 244 17.40 -35.31 22.62
N ALA A 245 16.53 -35.89 21.78
CA ALA A 245 16.53 -37.32 21.50
C ALA A 245 17.78 -37.77 20.71
N LEU A 246 18.21 -36.98 19.72
CA LEU A 246 19.45 -37.22 18.96
C LEU A 246 20.69 -37.11 19.86
N ALA A 247 20.76 -36.10 20.74
CA ALA A 247 21.85 -35.96 21.70
C ALA A 247 21.91 -37.12 22.72
N ALA A 248 20.78 -37.78 22.99
CA ALA A 248 20.73 -38.96 23.87
C ALA A 248 21.16 -40.27 23.17
N ARG A 249 21.16 -40.34 21.84
CA ARG A 249 21.73 -41.47 21.09
C ARG A 249 23.26 -41.41 21.14
N LYS A 250 23.88 -42.26 21.96
CA LYS A 250 25.34 -42.50 21.88
C LYS A 250 25.67 -43.26 20.60
N TYR A 251 26.43 -42.62 19.70
CA TYR A 251 27.07 -43.25 18.55
C TYR A 251 28.29 -44.06 19.03
N ASP A 252 28.35 -45.37 18.74
CA ASP A 252 29.37 -46.30 19.28
C ASP A 252 30.49 -46.67 18.30
N GLY A 253 30.50 -46.11 17.09
CA GLY A 253 31.58 -46.30 16.10
C GLY A 253 31.75 -47.72 15.56
N SER A 254 30.81 -48.63 15.83
CA SER A 254 30.92 -50.07 15.53
C SER A 254 30.85 -50.43 14.02
N GLY A 255 30.66 -49.45 13.13
CA GLY A 255 30.47 -49.68 11.68
C GLY A 255 31.58 -49.20 10.75
N SER A 256 32.60 -48.47 11.23
CA SER A 256 33.60 -47.85 10.35
C SER A 256 34.86 -48.72 10.23
N ASN A 257 34.92 -49.55 9.19
CA ASN A 257 36.13 -50.27 8.84
C ASN A 257 36.65 -49.79 7.47
N VAL A 258 37.08 -48.53 7.35
CA VAL A 258 37.90 -48.10 6.22
C VAL A 258 38.95 -47.08 6.64
N ASP A 259 40.21 -47.44 6.38
CA ASP A 259 41.41 -46.60 6.46
C ASP A 259 41.44 -45.61 5.29
N TYR A 260 41.62 -44.31 5.54
CA TYR A 260 41.76 -43.33 4.46
C TYR A 260 42.75 -42.21 4.78
N SER A 261 43.96 -42.37 4.23
CA SER A 261 44.98 -41.33 4.02
C SER A 261 45.00 -40.85 2.55
N GLY A 262 43.85 -40.87 1.86
CA GLY A 262 43.76 -40.62 0.41
C GLY A 262 43.35 -39.20 0.02
N ASN A 263 43.80 -38.76 -1.16
CA ASN A 263 43.46 -37.47 -1.79
C ASN A 263 42.12 -37.49 -2.58
N GLY A 264 41.25 -38.46 -2.30
CA GLY A 264 39.93 -38.59 -2.96
C GLY A 264 39.94 -39.07 -4.42
N THR A 265 41.07 -39.55 -4.95
CA THR A 265 41.20 -39.97 -6.36
C THR A 265 40.89 -41.45 -6.64
N ASN A 266 40.54 -42.22 -5.61
CA ASN A 266 40.08 -43.60 -5.75
C ASN A 266 38.58 -43.62 -6.00
N TYR A 267 38.18 -43.93 -7.23
CA TYR A 267 36.77 -44.01 -7.62
C TYR A 267 36.28 -45.46 -7.65
N TYR A 268 35.04 -45.66 -7.22
CA TYR A 268 34.29 -46.89 -7.37
C TYR A 268 32.91 -46.60 -7.96
N TYR A 269 32.18 -47.65 -8.34
CA TYR A 269 30.87 -47.52 -8.98
C TYR A 269 29.84 -48.37 -8.23
N GLU A 270 28.69 -47.76 -7.98
CA GLU A 270 27.46 -48.41 -7.51
C GLU A 270 26.43 -48.46 -8.64
N ASP A 271 25.29 -49.09 -8.37
CA ASP A 271 24.18 -49.13 -9.31
C ASP A 271 23.70 -47.70 -9.64
N PRO A 272 23.44 -47.39 -10.93
CA PRO A 272 22.92 -46.09 -11.32
C PRO A 272 21.58 -45.79 -10.62
N TYR A 273 21.42 -44.56 -10.15
CA TYR A 273 20.16 -44.07 -9.61
C TYR A 273 19.31 -43.54 -10.77
N PRO A 274 18.08 -44.03 -11.01
CA PRO A 274 17.20 -43.44 -12.01
C PRO A 274 16.79 -42.02 -11.59
N TYR A 275 17.11 -41.01 -12.41
CA TYR A 275 16.83 -39.60 -12.10
C TYR A 275 16.01 -38.89 -13.17
N THR A 276 15.26 -37.88 -12.73
CA THR A 276 14.61 -36.89 -13.57
C THR A 276 15.56 -35.72 -13.92
N PRO A 277 15.26 -34.90 -14.95
CA PRO A 277 16.02 -33.68 -15.22
C PRO A 277 16.09 -32.73 -14.03
N ASP A 278 15.03 -32.66 -13.22
CA ASP A 278 14.98 -31.80 -12.04
C ASP A 278 15.89 -32.32 -10.91
N GLU A 279 15.99 -33.64 -10.73
CA GLU A 279 16.94 -34.24 -9.78
C GLU A 279 18.39 -34.09 -10.23
N LEU A 280 18.65 -34.14 -11.54
CA LEU A 280 19.98 -33.82 -12.08
C LEU A 280 20.35 -32.36 -11.81
N LEU A 281 19.43 -31.42 -12.03
CA LEU A 281 19.62 -30.00 -11.71
C LEU A 281 19.84 -29.79 -10.22
N LEU A 282 19.07 -30.46 -9.36
CA LEU A 282 19.20 -30.36 -7.92
C LEU A 282 20.55 -30.91 -7.43
N MET A 283 20.98 -32.07 -7.94
CA MET A 283 22.29 -32.65 -7.64
C MET A 283 23.43 -31.74 -8.10
N ALA A 284 23.33 -31.16 -9.30
CA ALA A 284 24.34 -30.23 -9.81
C ALA A 284 24.38 -28.93 -8.99
N GLY A 285 23.22 -28.37 -8.65
CA GLY A 285 23.12 -27.16 -7.84
C GLY A 285 23.70 -27.33 -6.44
N ILE A 286 23.48 -28.48 -5.79
CA ILE A 286 24.06 -28.70 -4.46
C ILE A 286 25.56 -28.96 -4.51
N ILE A 287 26.06 -29.68 -5.53
CA ILE A 287 27.50 -29.86 -5.76
C ILE A 287 28.17 -28.51 -6.00
N GLU A 288 27.56 -27.63 -6.78
CA GLU A 288 28.09 -26.29 -7.02
C GLU A 288 28.08 -25.44 -5.76
N ALA A 289 27.02 -25.52 -4.96
CA ALA A 289 26.91 -24.76 -3.73
C ALA A 289 27.99 -25.18 -2.71
N GLU A 290 28.23 -26.48 -2.55
CA GLU A 290 29.14 -27.02 -1.52
C GLU A 290 30.59 -27.17 -1.99
N ALA A 291 30.81 -27.38 -3.29
CA ALA A 291 32.11 -27.74 -3.85
C ALA A 291 32.38 -27.14 -5.25
N GLY A 292 31.58 -26.18 -5.72
CA GLY A 292 31.69 -25.62 -7.08
C GLY A 292 33.03 -24.95 -7.41
N SER A 293 33.75 -24.46 -6.40
CA SER A 293 35.08 -23.85 -6.52
C SER A 293 36.24 -24.78 -6.14
N VAL A 294 35.93 -26.06 -5.86
CA VAL A 294 36.86 -27.05 -5.30
C VAL A 294 37.38 -27.97 -6.42
N SER A 295 38.37 -28.82 -6.11
CA SER A 295 38.86 -29.85 -7.02
C SER A 295 37.76 -30.83 -7.43
N TYR A 296 37.89 -31.39 -8.64
CA TYR A 296 36.97 -32.40 -9.17
C TYR A 296 36.71 -33.59 -8.21
N PRO A 297 37.72 -34.17 -7.51
CA PRO A 297 37.47 -35.17 -6.45
C PRO A 297 36.56 -34.68 -5.33
N GLY A 298 36.62 -33.40 -4.95
CA GLY A 298 35.75 -32.82 -3.91
C GLY A 298 34.29 -32.73 -4.37
N MET A 299 34.06 -32.35 -5.64
CA MET A 299 32.71 -32.34 -6.23
C MET A 299 32.09 -33.75 -6.24
N VAL A 300 32.87 -34.77 -6.65
CA VAL A 300 32.42 -36.17 -6.61
C VAL A 300 32.15 -36.64 -5.17
N ALA A 301 32.93 -36.17 -4.20
CA ALA A 301 32.78 -36.58 -2.80
C ALA A 301 31.50 -36.01 -2.16
N VAL A 302 31.15 -34.76 -2.44
CA VAL A 302 29.86 -34.19 -2.00
C VAL A 302 28.69 -34.95 -2.63
N GLY A 303 28.73 -35.20 -3.94
CA GLY A 303 27.71 -35.99 -4.61
C GLY A 303 27.62 -37.42 -4.07
N SER A 304 28.75 -38.02 -3.73
CA SER A 304 28.82 -39.35 -3.08
C SER A 304 28.10 -39.33 -1.74
N VAL A 305 28.33 -38.33 -0.88
CA VAL A 305 27.62 -38.21 0.41
C VAL A 305 26.11 -38.10 0.21
N VAL A 306 25.65 -37.29 -0.75
CA VAL A 306 24.21 -37.17 -1.06
C VAL A 306 23.63 -38.55 -1.40
N MET A 307 24.30 -39.30 -2.27
CA MET A 307 23.82 -40.62 -2.68
C MET A 307 23.95 -41.69 -1.59
N ASN A 308 25.02 -41.65 -0.79
CA ASN A 308 25.19 -42.53 0.36
C ASN A 308 24.06 -42.32 1.38
N ARG A 309 23.64 -41.07 1.57
CA ARG A 309 22.47 -40.72 2.38
C ARG A 309 21.18 -41.23 1.76
N VAL A 310 20.98 -41.04 0.44
CA VAL A 310 19.81 -41.60 -0.27
C VAL A 310 19.71 -43.12 -0.07
N ASN A 311 20.85 -43.82 -0.03
CA ASN A 311 20.93 -45.26 0.15
C ASN A 311 20.95 -45.71 1.64
N SER A 312 20.93 -44.78 2.58
CA SER A 312 20.99 -45.07 4.01
C SER A 312 19.59 -45.01 4.65
N PRO A 313 19.24 -45.97 5.53
CA PRO A 313 17.95 -45.95 6.23
C PRO A 313 17.81 -44.78 7.22
N ASP A 314 18.91 -44.08 7.52
CA ASP A 314 18.92 -42.95 8.46
C ASP A 314 18.55 -41.61 7.80
N PHE A 315 18.42 -41.55 6.47
CA PHE A 315 18.12 -40.33 5.72
C PHE A 315 16.93 -40.52 4.77
N GLY A 316 16.55 -39.46 4.05
CA GLY A 316 15.51 -39.54 3.04
C GLY A 316 15.95 -40.38 1.84
N ASN A 317 15.07 -41.24 1.33
CA ASN A 317 15.35 -42.12 0.18
C ASN A 317 15.29 -41.38 -1.19
N THR A 318 15.40 -40.04 -1.20
CA THR A 318 15.36 -39.22 -2.42
C THR A 318 16.36 -38.08 -2.32
N ILE A 319 16.87 -37.61 -3.46
CA ILE A 319 17.86 -36.52 -3.51
C ILE A 319 17.30 -35.25 -2.86
N ALA A 320 16.05 -34.88 -3.17
CA ALA A 320 15.39 -33.75 -2.54
C ALA A 320 15.22 -33.93 -1.03
N GLY A 321 14.89 -35.15 -0.58
CA GLY A 321 14.76 -35.46 0.85
C GLY A 321 16.08 -35.37 1.61
N VAL A 322 17.22 -35.58 0.94
CA VAL A 322 18.56 -35.42 1.52
C VAL A 322 19.02 -33.97 1.46
N VAL A 323 18.82 -33.28 0.33
CA VAL A 323 19.32 -31.91 0.10
C VAL A 323 18.56 -30.87 0.92
N TYR A 324 17.24 -31.00 1.04
CA TYR A 324 16.40 -30.07 1.79
C TYR A 324 16.17 -30.47 3.25
N ALA A 325 16.83 -31.53 3.72
CA ALA A 325 16.76 -31.88 5.13
C ALA A 325 17.42 -30.79 6.00
N PRO A 326 16.81 -30.44 7.15
CA PRO A 326 17.26 -29.33 7.97
C PRO A 326 18.69 -29.57 8.49
N TYR A 327 19.49 -28.51 8.47
CA TYR A 327 20.89 -28.47 8.89
C TYR A 327 21.83 -29.42 8.13
N GLN A 328 21.38 -30.03 7.03
CA GLN A 328 22.21 -30.93 6.22
C GLN A 328 23.06 -30.16 5.21
N PHE A 329 22.50 -29.09 4.63
CA PHE A 329 23.13 -28.24 3.62
C PHE A 329 22.70 -26.78 3.80
N GLU A 330 23.62 -25.94 4.30
CA GLU A 330 23.37 -24.50 4.52
C GLU A 330 22.87 -23.74 3.26
N PRO A 331 23.35 -24.02 2.03
CA PRO A 331 22.88 -23.35 0.83
C PRO A 331 21.42 -23.61 0.49
N ALA A 332 20.84 -24.74 0.94
CA ALA A 332 19.44 -25.07 0.72
C ALA A 332 18.52 -24.22 1.63
N GLU A 333 18.99 -23.83 2.81
CA GLU A 333 18.23 -23.00 3.76
C GLU A 333 18.39 -21.50 3.50
N THR A 334 19.58 -21.07 3.11
CA THR A 334 19.91 -19.64 2.88
C THR A 334 19.39 -19.09 1.55
N GLY A 335 18.77 -19.92 0.71
CA GLY A 335 18.26 -19.54 -0.61
C GLY A 335 19.32 -19.50 -1.72
N ARG A 336 20.60 -19.74 -1.41
CA ARG A 336 21.69 -19.78 -2.39
C ARG A 336 21.50 -20.91 -3.42
N LEU A 337 21.03 -22.07 -2.99
CA LEU A 337 20.69 -23.17 -3.90
C LEU A 337 19.58 -22.78 -4.87
N ALA A 338 18.56 -22.05 -4.41
CA ALA A 338 17.48 -21.59 -5.27
C ALA A 338 17.98 -20.59 -6.34
N MET A 339 18.94 -19.73 -6.00
CA MET A 339 19.59 -18.85 -6.98
C MET A 339 20.37 -19.62 -8.04
N ILE A 340 21.19 -20.60 -7.65
CA ILE A 340 21.95 -21.45 -8.59
C ILE A 340 21.01 -22.21 -9.53
N LEU A 341 19.90 -22.76 -9.00
CA LEU A 341 18.93 -23.47 -9.83
C LEU A 341 18.19 -22.55 -10.81
N ALA A 342 17.95 -21.28 -10.44
CA ALA A 342 17.33 -20.30 -11.32
C ALA A 342 18.28 -19.79 -12.43
N GLU A 343 19.58 -19.65 -12.12
CA GLU A 343 20.61 -19.24 -13.07
C GLU A 343 21.06 -20.39 -13.99
N GLY A 344 20.92 -21.63 -13.51
CA GLY A 344 21.42 -22.83 -14.14
C GLY A 344 22.80 -23.20 -13.58
N PRO A 345 22.98 -24.41 -12.99
CA PRO A 345 24.27 -24.82 -12.47
C PRO A 345 25.35 -24.85 -13.56
N ALA A 346 26.60 -24.59 -13.18
CA ALA A 346 27.74 -24.62 -14.08
C ALA A 346 27.88 -25.98 -14.79
N ASP A 347 28.28 -25.96 -16.07
CA ASP A 347 28.42 -27.16 -16.90
C ASP A 347 29.33 -28.23 -16.28
N SER A 348 30.37 -27.82 -15.56
CA SER A 348 31.26 -28.73 -14.82
C SER A 348 30.52 -29.48 -13.71
N CYS A 349 29.65 -28.82 -12.96
CA CYS A 349 28.86 -29.43 -11.90
C CYS A 349 27.74 -30.31 -12.46
N MET A 350 27.15 -29.92 -13.59
CA MET A 350 26.20 -30.74 -14.35
C MET A 350 26.83 -32.06 -14.82
N GLY A 351 28.06 -32.01 -15.33
CA GLY A 351 28.81 -33.21 -15.73
C GLY A 351 29.10 -34.14 -14.55
N VAL A 352 29.57 -33.59 -13.42
CA VAL A 352 29.85 -34.38 -12.21
C VAL A 352 28.58 -34.98 -11.61
N ALA A 353 27.49 -34.20 -11.52
CA ALA A 353 26.21 -34.68 -11.02
C ALA A 353 25.72 -35.89 -11.82
N LYS A 354 25.83 -35.82 -13.15
CA LYS A 354 25.51 -36.94 -14.03
C LYS A 354 26.36 -38.18 -13.72
N GLU A 355 27.68 -38.02 -13.61
CA GLU A 355 28.56 -39.15 -13.31
C GLU A 355 28.26 -39.80 -11.95
N VAL A 356 27.94 -38.99 -10.94
CA VAL A 356 27.54 -39.47 -9.61
C VAL A 356 26.22 -40.23 -9.70
N LEU A 357 25.22 -39.68 -10.39
CA LEU A 357 23.92 -40.34 -10.55
C LEU A 357 24.02 -41.63 -11.38
N ASP A 358 24.94 -41.67 -12.34
CA ASP A 358 25.29 -42.87 -13.11
C ASP A 358 26.13 -43.89 -12.31
N GLY A 359 26.38 -43.63 -11.01
CA GLY A 359 26.92 -44.59 -10.05
C GLY A 359 28.32 -44.28 -9.50
N LYS A 360 29.00 -43.24 -9.97
CA LYS A 360 30.38 -42.94 -9.55
C LYS A 360 30.46 -42.44 -8.11
N ARG A 361 31.38 -42.99 -7.31
CA ARG A 361 31.65 -42.60 -5.92
C ARG A 361 33.14 -42.52 -5.64
N ASN A 362 33.54 -41.78 -4.61
CA ASN A 362 34.93 -41.78 -4.09
C ASN A 362 35.04 -41.73 -2.56
N VAL A 363 33.93 -41.65 -1.84
CA VAL A 363 33.87 -41.75 -0.37
C VAL A 363 32.67 -42.56 0.08
N PRO A 364 32.81 -43.44 1.09
CA PRO A 364 31.69 -44.18 1.68
C PRO A 364 30.97 -43.39 2.80
N ASN A 365 31.45 -42.19 3.13
CA ASN A 365 31.01 -41.42 4.28
C ASN A 365 29.61 -40.83 4.10
N LEU A 366 28.96 -40.56 5.23
CA LEU A 366 27.63 -39.95 5.29
C LEU A 366 27.69 -38.47 5.71
N TYR A 367 28.83 -37.96 6.18
CA TYR A 367 28.96 -36.60 6.63
C TYR A 367 30.23 -35.95 6.09
N PHE A 368 30.20 -34.62 5.98
CA PHE A 368 31.40 -33.82 5.77
C PHE A 368 31.27 -32.48 6.50
N LYS A 369 32.41 -31.87 6.83
CA LYS A 369 32.53 -30.51 7.35
C LYS A 369 33.69 -29.80 6.69
N ALA A 370 33.65 -28.47 6.66
CA ALA A 370 34.81 -27.69 6.23
C ALA A 370 36.03 -28.01 7.13
N ASP A 371 37.23 -28.02 6.55
CA ASP A 371 38.47 -28.42 7.22
C ASP A 371 38.73 -27.65 8.52
N TRP A 372 38.53 -26.33 8.49
CA TRP A 372 38.69 -25.47 9.67
C TRP A 372 37.74 -25.86 10.82
N TYR A 373 36.51 -26.26 10.50
CA TYR A 373 35.50 -26.66 11.50
C TYR A 373 35.86 -28.03 12.08
N ALA A 374 36.37 -28.93 11.23
CA ALA A 374 36.82 -30.24 11.68
C ALA A 374 38.02 -30.14 12.63
N GLU A 375 38.98 -29.25 12.35
CA GLU A 375 40.13 -28.99 13.23
C GLU A 375 39.69 -28.41 14.59
N GLU A 376 38.81 -27.42 14.60
CA GLU A 376 38.31 -26.77 15.83
C GLU A 376 37.52 -27.73 16.73
N HIS A 377 36.80 -28.68 16.14
CA HIS A 377 35.93 -29.63 16.85
C HIS A 377 36.48 -31.05 16.97
N GLY A 378 37.73 -31.28 16.55
CA GLY A 378 38.39 -32.59 16.64
C GLY A 378 37.73 -33.68 15.79
N ILE A 379 37.07 -33.32 14.69
CA ILE A 379 36.41 -34.25 13.78
C ILE A 379 37.47 -34.86 12.86
N SER A 380 37.66 -36.18 12.96
CA SER A 380 38.62 -36.92 12.14
C SER A 380 37.94 -37.48 10.89
N GLY A 381 38.61 -37.40 9.75
CA GLY A 381 38.08 -37.89 8.47
C GLY A 381 39.06 -37.67 7.32
N VAL A 382 38.56 -37.84 6.10
CA VAL A 382 39.36 -37.70 4.86
C VAL A 382 39.22 -36.28 4.33
N ASN A 383 40.31 -35.53 4.23
CA ASN A 383 40.26 -34.19 3.64
C ASN A 383 40.38 -34.27 2.12
N ILE A 384 39.29 -33.92 1.43
CA ILE A 384 39.23 -33.85 -0.03
C ILE A 384 38.75 -32.45 -0.41
N GLY A 385 39.66 -31.66 -0.97
CA GLY A 385 39.30 -30.34 -1.50
C GLY A 385 38.91 -29.31 -0.42
N GLY A 386 39.39 -29.45 0.81
CA GLY A 386 39.08 -28.53 1.91
C GLY A 386 37.84 -28.90 2.73
N ASN A 387 37.26 -30.07 2.48
CA ASN A 387 36.20 -30.68 3.28
C ASN A 387 36.68 -32.02 3.86
N VAL A 388 36.38 -32.25 5.14
CA VAL A 388 36.69 -33.47 5.89
C VAL A 388 35.46 -34.38 5.94
N PHE A 389 35.54 -35.51 5.25
CA PHE A 389 34.48 -36.53 5.13
C PHE A 389 34.63 -37.58 6.24
N HIS A 390 33.56 -37.85 6.98
CA HIS A 390 33.55 -38.75 8.16
C HIS A 390 32.29 -39.61 8.25
#